data_AF-A0A937CBN0-F1
#
_entry.id   AF-A0A937CBN0-F1
#
_cell.length_a   1.000
_cell.length_b   1.000
_cell.length_c   1.000
_cell.angle_alpha   90.00
_cell.angle_beta   90.00
_cell.angle_gamma   90.00
#
_symmetry.space_group_name_H-M   'P 1'
#
loop_
_entity.id
_entity.type
_entity.pdbx_description
1 polymer ?
#
loop_
_entity_poly.entity_id
_entity_poly.type
_entity_poly.pdbx_seq_one_letter_code
_entity_poly.pdbx_strand_id
1 'polypeptide(L)'
;MVLPIVGLARIKPSPDSYRDSYYLSLEKSQAAVPADGILFPHHRQYLSDACYDDEGGEGGWTTYPQGEPGGGEGTTTPDSTTNPPNTLPGECGEDRNWVVYVIDTNTGEWKNPCTQEEPPIEIDIDPVDANGYFYSRKLLLDSLLNVDKFGIEPCDSLTLIAMQSFGTMYQDIAGYTPPQYVLNRLDSLRNILGSTLNFDNWNVQTLDDADGAIVNCDYFPIKINSFPINPFTNLPFTPLEFVEYFRNNINNFITPPIEITFNCDFGIPVPNTPTGVTWNDCNKFYQPYSQSLGALWHLNIPGPLGTSNDGSVIISDYKDTTYTGGSHSIYFTVSTLETPFDYEHPVAGNRRFGVFNTPANPNTWTFYTMGVDRIWDVPSEIANSLFQGFETADLLWGNVLGNLQSFIDSTGNSQYYDQYKYVARPRWEQVEKYLRKEIDLQQLKTELGC
;
A
#
# COMPACT_ATOMS: atom_id res chain seq x y z
N MET A 1 -29.45 -10.81 -47.81
CA MET A 1 -28.21 -11.61 -47.85
C MET A 1 -27.78 -11.76 -46.40
N VAL A 2 -27.81 -12.96 -45.84
CA VAL A 2 -27.83 -13.22 -44.38
C VAL A 2 -27.06 -14.49 -44.06
N LEU A 3 -26.54 -14.57 -42.81
CA LEU A 3 -25.91 -15.68 -42.09
C LEU A 3 -24.37 -15.78 -42.17
N PRO A 4 -23.69 -16.33 -41.13
CA PRO A 4 -24.19 -16.70 -39.79
C PRO A 4 -23.43 -16.08 -38.61
N ILE A 5 -24.17 -15.89 -37.51
CA ILE A 5 -23.65 -15.90 -36.14
C ILE A 5 -23.53 -17.37 -35.71
N VAL A 6 -22.49 -17.73 -34.94
CA VAL A 6 -22.43 -19.00 -34.21
C VAL A 6 -22.27 -18.72 -32.72
N GLY A 7 -23.20 -19.24 -31.94
CA GLY A 7 -23.08 -19.37 -30.49
C GLY A 7 -23.87 -20.61 -30.06
N LEU A 8 -23.39 -21.30 -29.02
CA LEU A 8 -23.98 -22.43 -28.26
C LEU A 8 -22.88 -22.89 -27.27
N ALA A 9 -23.12 -23.50 -26.12
CA ALA A 9 -24.10 -23.27 -25.05
C ALA A 9 -23.59 -24.01 -23.78
N ARG A 10 -24.08 -23.64 -22.59
CA ARG A 10 -23.74 -24.33 -21.32
C ARG A 10 -24.31 -25.75 -21.25
N ILE A 11 -23.60 -26.65 -20.57
CA ILE A 11 -24.22 -27.64 -19.67
C ILE A 11 -23.41 -27.65 -18.35
N LYS A 12 -24.12 -27.66 -17.21
CA LYS A 12 -23.61 -27.96 -15.86
C LYS A 12 -24.38 -29.18 -15.37
N PRO A 13 -23.78 -30.08 -14.57
CA PRO A 13 -24.29 -30.18 -13.20
C PRO A 13 -23.22 -30.36 -12.12
N SER A 14 -23.48 -29.72 -10.98
CA SER A 14 -23.08 -30.10 -9.62
C SER A 14 -24.05 -31.22 -9.12
N PRO A 15 -23.85 -31.96 -7.99
CA PRO A 15 -23.08 -31.53 -6.82
C PRO A 15 -22.34 -32.65 -6.01
N ASP A 16 -21.73 -32.24 -4.87
CA ASP A 16 -21.46 -33.01 -3.63
C ASP A 16 -20.42 -34.16 -3.67
N SER A 17 -19.51 -34.36 -2.70
CA SER A 17 -19.35 -33.73 -1.36
C SER A 17 -17.96 -33.97 -0.71
N TYR A 18 -17.51 -33.01 0.13
CA TYR A 18 -16.81 -33.16 1.42
C TYR A 18 -15.68 -34.21 1.63
N ARG A 19 -14.42 -33.76 1.82
CA ARG A 19 -13.72 -33.64 3.14
C ARG A 19 -12.21 -33.34 3.03
N ASP A 20 -11.86 -32.13 3.43
CA ASP A 20 -10.93 -31.77 4.52
C ASP A 20 -9.78 -32.70 4.98
N SER A 21 -8.61 -32.07 5.02
CA SER A 21 -7.61 -32.08 6.11
C SER A 21 -6.48 -33.12 6.17
N TYR A 22 -5.28 -32.58 5.90
CA TYR A 22 -4.05 -32.62 6.72
C TYR A 22 -3.87 -33.72 7.78
N TYR A 23 -2.69 -34.34 7.80
CA TYR A 23 -1.96 -34.59 9.04
C TYR A 23 -0.46 -34.30 8.92
N LEU A 24 0.10 -33.74 10.00
CA LEU A 24 1.52 -33.48 10.22
C LEU A 24 2.27 -34.74 10.68
N SER A 25 3.60 -34.77 10.49
CA SER A 25 4.64 -34.98 11.55
C SER A 25 5.99 -35.26 10.86
N LEU A 26 7.04 -34.45 11.03
CA LEU A 26 7.89 -34.19 12.22
C LEU A 26 9.03 -35.21 12.42
N GLU A 27 10.25 -34.63 12.37
CA GLU A 27 11.40 -34.83 13.27
C GLU A 27 12.59 -35.77 12.97
N LYS A 28 13.78 -35.17 13.26
CA LYS A 28 15.04 -35.76 13.81
C LYS A 28 15.89 -36.65 12.88
N SER A 29 17.23 -36.81 13.03
CA SER A 29 18.34 -36.08 13.69
C SER A 29 19.68 -36.84 13.38
N GLN A 30 20.94 -36.49 13.75
CA GLN A 30 21.59 -35.37 14.46
C GLN A 30 23.13 -35.43 14.20
N ALA A 31 23.87 -34.31 14.11
CA ALA A 31 25.33 -34.28 14.39
C ALA A 31 25.88 -32.84 14.62
N ALA A 32 26.81 -32.66 15.58
CA ALA A 32 27.41 -31.38 16.02
C ALA A 32 28.87 -31.20 15.44
N VAL A 33 29.79 -30.27 15.81
CA VAL A 33 30.24 -29.72 17.13
C VAL A 33 31.00 -28.33 16.93
N PRO A 34 31.78 -27.69 17.87
CA PRO A 34 31.45 -26.38 18.50
C PRO A 34 32.51 -25.22 18.38
N ALA A 35 32.28 -24.04 19.00
CA ALA A 35 33.14 -23.40 20.06
C ALA A 35 32.91 -21.87 20.31
N ASP A 36 32.80 -21.50 21.60
CA ASP A 36 33.29 -20.32 22.39
C ASP A 36 33.22 -18.82 21.93
N GLY A 37 32.72 -17.94 22.84
CA GLY A 37 33.52 -16.77 23.31
C GLY A 37 33.02 -15.29 23.27
N ILE A 38 32.70 -14.71 24.45
CA ILE A 38 33.16 -13.37 24.99
C ILE A 38 32.54 -11.99 24.52
N LEU A 39 31.74 -11.40 25.42
CA LEU A 39 31.68 -10.01 26.01
C LEU A 39 31.82 -8.66 25.21
N PHE A 40 30.74 -7.85 25.28
CA PHE A 40 30.65 -6.38 25.60
C PHE A 40 31.28 -5.27 24.70
N PRO A 41 30.91 -3.96 24.87
CA PRO A 41 29.63 -3.35 25.30
C PRO A 41 29.19 -2.11 24.46
N HIS A 42 27.99 -1.57 24.71
CA HIS A 42 27.83 -0.14 25.07
C HIS A 42 26.42 0.18 25.59
N HIS A 43 26.33 0.56 26.87
CA HIS A 43 25.17 1.23 27.47
C HIS A 43 25.67 2.57 28.01
N ARG A 44 24.82 3.61 28.03
CA ARG A 44 25.02 4.77 28.90
C ARG A 44 23.70 5.02 29.64
N GLN A 45 23.73 4.80 30.95
CA GLN A 45 22.60 5.04 31.85
C GLN A 45 22.49 6.53 32.20
N TYR A 46 21.28 6.95 32.58
CA TYR A 46 21.11 7.87 33.70
C TYR A 46 20.32 7.16 34.79
N LEU A 47 20.82 7.25 36.03
CA LEU A 47 20.14 6.81 37.25
C LEU A 47 19.48 8.02 37.91
N SER A 48 18.33 7.80 38.54
CA SER A 48 17.94 8.56 39.74
C SER A 48 17.13 7.63 40.65
N ASP A 49 17.46 7.67 41.94
CA ASP A 49 17.15 6.62 42.91
C ASP A 49 15.70 6.59 43.44
N ALA A 50 15.34 5.39 43.90
CA ALA A 50 14.58 5.07 45.12
C ALA A 50 13.25 5.79 45.46
N CYS A 51 12.22 4.97 45.68
CA CYS A 51 11.72 4.75 47.04
C CYS A 51 11.21 3.30 47.21
N TYR A 52 11.39 2.76 48.42
CA TYR A 52 10.74 1.52 48.89
C TYR A 52 9.27 1.81 49.22
N ASP A 53 8.40 0.80 49.09
CA ASP A 53 7.69 0.26 50.25
C ASP A 53 7.17 -1.16 49.95
N ASP A 54 6.82 -1.89 51.02
CA ASP A 54 6.93 -3.34 51.12
C ASP A 54 5.54 -4.04 51.27
N GLU A 55 5.60 -5.37 51.42
CA GLU A 55 4.57 -6.30 51.94
C GLU A 55 3.43 -6.81 51.03
N GLY A 56 3.43 -8.13 50.84
CA GLY A 56 2.23 -8.95 51.15
C GLY A 56 1.75 -9.93 50.07
N GLY A 57 1.69 -11.23 50.40
CA GLY A 57 0.77 -12.17 49.72
C GLY A 57 1.31 -13.56 49.38
N GLU A 58 1.34 -14.45 50.37
CA GLU A 58 1.62 -15.89 50.23
C GLU A 58 0.67 -16.64 49.25
N GLY A 59 1.11 -17.77 48.67
CA GLY A 59 0.19 -18.65 47.93
C GLY A 59 0.83 -19.77 47.10
N GLY A 60 1.52 -20.73 47.72
CA GLY A 60 2.09 -21.90 47.01
C GLY A 60 1.13 -23.10 46.91
N TRP A 61 1.24 -23.89 45.84
CA TRP A 61 0.73 -25.27 45.76
C TRP A 61 1.70 -26.20 45.02
N THR A 62 1.60 -27.50 45.29
CA THR A 62 2.67 -28.50 45.16
C THR A 62 2.59 -29.41 43.93
N THR A 63 3.75 -29.95 43.55
CA THR A 63 3.98 -31.01 42.55
C THR A 63 3.63 -32.42 43.04
N TYR A 64 3.39 -33.39 42.13
CA TYR A 64 3.80 -34.84 42.16
C TYR A 64 3.06 -35.63 41.02
N PRO A 65 3.52 -36.82 40.56
CA PRO A 65 4.63 -37.02 39.62
C PRO A 65 4.29 -37.85 38.34
N GLN A 66 5.31 -38.13 37.53
CA GLN A 66 5.29 -39.08 36.40
C GLN A 66 5.05 -40.54 36.83
N GLY A 67 4.59 -41.35 35.87
CA GLY A 67 4.67 -42.82 35.87
C GLY A 67 4.94 -43.34 34.45
N GLU A 68 5.79 -44.35 34.32
CA GLU A 68 6.22 -44.98 33.05
C GLU A 68 6.06 -46.53 33.15
N PRO A 69 6.41 -47.36 32.14
CA PRO A 69 5.43 -48.13 31.39
C PRO A 69 5.40 -49.64 31.71
N GLY A 70 4.33 -50.32 31.29
CA GLY A 70 4.19 -51.78 31.38
C GLY A 70 3.99 -52.44 30.02
N GLY A 71 4.84 -53.41 29.67
CA GLY A 71 4.71 -54.22 28.46
C GLY A 71 4.00 -55.57 28.67
N GLY A 72 3.68 -56.26 27.58
CA GLY A 72 3.12 -57.61 27.60
C GLY A 72 3.16 -58.28 26.22
N GLU A 73 3.84 -59.41 26.12
CA GLU A 73 3.91 -60.25 24.91
C GLU A 73 2.75 -61.25 24.84
N GLY A 74 2.36 -61.68 23.63
CA GLY A 74 1.37 -62.73 23.40
C GLY A 74 1.30 -63.18 21.94
N THR A 75 1.34 -64.48 21.67
CA THR A 75 1.81 -65.06 20.39
C THR A 75 0.75 -65.72 19.50
N THR A 76 0.85 -65.44 18.19
CA THR A 76 0.62 -66.33 17.02
C THR A 76 -0.68 -67.13 16.83
N THR A 77 -1.34 -66.90 15.69
CA THR A 77 -1.47 -67.90 14.58
C THR A 77 -1.90 -67.18 13.28
N PRO A 78 -1.68 -67.75 12.07
CA PRO A 78 -1.57 -66.97 10.83
C PRO A 78 -2.87 -66.85 10.03
N ASP A 79 -3.03 -65.72 9.33
CA ASP A 79 -4.00 -65.58 8.23
C ASP A 79 -3.32 -65.01 6.96
N SER A 80 -3.97 -65.24 5.83
CA SER A 80 -3.37 -65.58 4.54
C SER A 80 -3.44 -64.45 3.51
N THR A 81 -3.02 -63.24 3.91
CA THR A 81 -3.00 -62.04 3.04
C THR A 81 -1.61 -61.42 2.89
N THR A 82 -0.58 -62.25 2.80
CA THR A 82 0.74 -61.81 2.35
C THR A 82 0.76 -61.57 0.84
N ASN A 83 0.53 -60.33 0.43
CA ASN A 83 1.26 -59.82 -0.74
C ASN A 83 2.76 -60.03 -0.47
N PRO A 84 3.54 -60.58 -1.40
CA PRO A 84 4.97 -60.78 -1.19
C PRO A 84 5.68 -59.42 -1.02
N PRO A 85 6.82 -59.39 -0.30
CA PRO A 85 7.53 -58.14 -0.04
C PRO A 85 8.07 -57.52 -1.34
N ASN A 86 7.76 -56.23 -1.55
CA ASN A 86 8.53 -55.36 -2.43
C ASN A 86 9.99 -55.35 -1.97
N THR A 87 10.94 -55.93 -2.73
CA THR A 87 12.38 -55.74 -2.41
C THR A 87 13.41 -56.06 -3.52
N LEU A 88 13.02 -56.53 -4.72
CA LEU A 88 14.01 -56.96 -5.73
C LEU A 88 13.91 -56.17 -7.06
N PRO A 89 14.98 -55.45 -7.48
CA PRO A 89 15.12 -54.97 -8.84
C PRO A 89 15.49 -56.16 -9.75
N GLY A 90 14.50 -56.69 -10.48
CA GLY A 90 14.70 -57.83 -11.40
C GLY A 90 13.43 -58.53 -11.88
N GLU A 91 12.26 -58.29 -11.30
CA GLU A 91 11.01 -58.94 -11.72
C GLU A 91 10.27 -58.14 -12.80
N CYS A 92 10.54 -58.50 -14.05
CA CYS A 92 9.96 -57.90 -15.25
C CYS A 92 8.69 -58.64 -15.68
N GLY A 93 7.55 -58.26 -15.10
CA GLY A 93 6.23 -58.78 -15.49
C GLY A 93 5.62 -58.01 -16.66
N GLU A 94 5.00 -58.71 -17.61
CA GLU A 94 4.48 -58.16 -18.87
C GLU A 94 3.26 -57.23 -18.71
N ASP A 95 2.60 -57.22 -17.54
CA ASP A 95 1.33 -56.53 -17.27
C ASP A 95 1.45 -55.18 -16.51
N ARG A 96 2.51 -54.39 -16.74
CA ARG A 96 2.69 -53.08 -16.05
C ARG A 96 2.63 -51.88 -17.00
N ASN A 97 1.66 -50.99 -16.76
CA ASN A 97 1.45 -49.75 -17.53
C ASN A 97 2.40 -48.60 -17.16
N TRP A 98 3.44 -48.87 -16.35
CA TRP A 98 4.46 -47.90 -15.96
C TRP A 98 5.76 -48.61 -15.61
N VAL A 99 6.89 -47.98 -15.93
CA VAL A 99 8.24 -48.48 -15.64
C VAL A 99 9.01 -47.39 -14.89
N VAL A 100 9.69 -47.77 -13.82
CA VAL A 100 10.64 -46.90 -13.11
C VAL A 100 12.03 -47.19 -13.63
N TYR A 101 12.65 -46.19 -14.26
CA TYR A 101 14.06 -46.22 -14.62
C TYR A 101 14.90 -46.13 -13.35
N VAL A 102 16.04 -46.81 -13.32
CA VAL A 102 17.00 -46.78 -12.21
C VAL A 102 18.37 -46.40 -12.72
N ILE A 103 19.16 -45.73 -11.88
CA ILE A 103 20.55 -45.38 -12.21
C ILE A 103 21.41 -46.64 -12.20
N ASP A 104 22.01 -46.97 -13.34
CA ASP A 104 23.10 -47.94 -13.45
C ASP A 104 24.28 -47.45 -12.61
N THR A 105 24.61 -48.15 -11.54
CA THR A 105 25.64 -47.71 -10.59
C THR A 105 27.06 -47.79 -11.13
N ASN A 106 27.26 -48.39 -12.32
CA ASN A 106 28.58 -48.47 -12.96
C ASN A 106 28.79 -47.35 -14.00
N THR A 107 27.73 -46.91 -14.69
CA THR A 107 27.82 -45.85 -15.72
C THR A 107 27.24 -44.51 -15.28
N GLY A 108 26.36 -44.49 -14.27
CA GLY A 108 25.64 -43.29 -13.82
C GLY A 108 24.41 -42.94 -14.66
N GLU A 109 24.06 -43.76 -15.65
CA GLU A 109 22.96 -43.51 -16.60
C GLU A 109 21.64 -44.10 -16.08
N TRP A 110 20.52 -43.44 -16.39
CA TRP A 110 19.19 -43.98 -16.12
C TRP A 110 18.84 -45.04 -17.16
N LYS A 111 18.58 -46.28 -16.73
CA LYS A 111 18.18 -47.38 -17.61
C LYS A 111 16.89 -48.03 -17.13
N ASN A 112 16.12 -48.54 -18.08
CA ASN A 112 15.02 -49.44 -17.79
C ASN A 112 15.63 -50.74 -17.20
N PRO A 113 15.33 -51.14 -15.96
CA PRO A 113 15.96 -52.30 -15.34
C PRO A 113 15.67 -53.61 -16.12
N CYS A 114 14.60 -53.63 -16.90
CA CYS A 114 14.14 -54.81 -17.64
C CYS A 114 14.69 -54.91 -19.06
N THR A 115 14.76 -53.80 -19.81
CA THR A 115 15.27 -53.81 -21.20
C THR A 115 16.72 -53.36 -21.32
N GLN A 116 17.28 -52.75 -20.26
CA GLN A 116 18.58 -52.06 -20.25
C GLN A 116 18.67 -50.89 -21.25
N GLU A 117 17.55 -50.49 -21.85
CA GLU A 117 17.46 -49.31 -22.70
C GLU A 117 17.43 -48.05 -21.85
N GLU A 118 18.14 -47.02 -22.30
CA GLU A 118 18.02 -45.66 -21.80
C GLU A 118 16.60 -45.11 -22.11
N PRO A 119 16.09 -44.15 -21.32
CA PRO A 119 14.81 -43.52 -21.63
C PRO A 119 14.87 -42.88 -23.01
N PRO A 120 13.79 -42.96 -23.81
CA PRO A 120 13.78 -42.37 -25.14
C PRO A 120 14.02 -40.86 -25.05
N ILE A 121 15.18 -40.43 -25.54
CA ILE A 121 15.55 -39.02 -25.57
C ILE A 121 14.76 -38.35 -26.70
N GLU A 122 13.85 -37.44 -26.37
CA GLU A 122 13.28 -36.53 -27.37
C GLU A 122 14.36 -35.55 -27.84
N ILE A 123 14.87 -35.81 -29.05
CA ILE A 123 15.68 -34.93 -29.89
C ILE A 123 15.05 -35.00 -31.29
N ASP A 124 15.03 -33.99 -32.15
CA ASP A 124 15.61 -32.64 -32.18
C ASP A 124 14.85 -31.84 -33.27
N ILE A 125 14.83 -30.50 -33.27
CA ILE A 125 15.14 -29.68 -34.48
C ILE A 125 15.28 -28.17 -34.16
N ASP A 126 16.54 -27.74 -34.14
CA ASP A 126 17.13 -26.63 -34.93
C ASP A 126 17.04 -25.15 -34.44
N PRO A 127 17.99 -24.30 -34.89
CA PRO A 127 18.81 -23.56 -33.94
C PRO A 127 18.26 -22.20 -33.54
N VAL A 128 18.36 -21.94 -32.24
CA VAL A 128 18.16 -20.62 -31.65
C VAL A 128 19.44 -19.79 -31.72
N ASP A 129 19.29 -18.57 -32.24
CA ASP A 129 20.32 -17.55 -32.33
C ASP A 129 20.43 -16.72 -31.05
N ALA A 130 21.17 -15.61 -31.14
CA ALA A 130 21.63 -14.77 -30.03
C ALA A 130 20.54 -14.20 -29.10
N ASN A 131 19.24 -14.37 -29.37
CA ASN A 131 18.15 -14.04 -28.44
C ASN A 131 16.87 -14.91 -28.63
N GLY A 132 16.97 -16.16 -29.11
CA GLY A 132 15.83 -16.89 -29.68
C GLY A 132 15.01 -17.87 -28.80
N TYR A 133 15.42 -18.24 -27.57
CA TYR A 133 14.63 -19.15 -26.71
C TYR A 133 13.86 -18.39 -25.62
N PHE A 134 12.70 -18.90 -25.21
CA PHE A 134 12.00 -18.44 -24.00
C PHE A 134 12.92 -18.48 -22.76
N TYR A 135 13.71 -19.55 -22.62
CA TYR A 135 14.65 -19.69 -21.50
C TYR A 135 15.83 -18.71 -21.56
N SER A 136 16.40 -18.41 -22.73
CA SER A 136 17.50 -17.43 -22.84
C SER A 136 17.00 -16.00 -22.67
N ARG A 137 15.80 -15.67 -23.17
CA ARG A 137 15.11 -14.40 -22.89
C ARG A 137 14.75 -14.26 -21.43
N LYS A 138 14.25 -15.33 -20.79
CA LYS A 138 13.98 -15.34 -19.35
C LYS A 138 15.27 -15.12 -18.57
N LEU A 139 16.37 -15.82 -18.87
CA LEU A 139 17.65 -15.61 -18.17
C LEU A 139 18.25 -14.22 -18.41
N LEU A 140 18.10 -13.66 -19.63
CA LEU A 140 18.51 -12.28 -19.90
C LEU A 140 17.65 -11.29 -19.10
N LEU A 141 16.34 -11.47 -19.08
CA LEU A 141 15.39 -10.66 -18.32
C LEU A 141 15.63 -10.77 -16.81
N ASP A 142 15.83 -11.98 -16.28
CA ASP A 142 16.19 -12.26 -14.90
C ASP A 142 17.57 -11.64 -14.58
N SER A 143 18.53 -11.61 -15.50
CA SER A 143 19.81 -10.93 -15.28
C SER A 143 19.69 -9.40 -15.29
N LEU A 144 18.84 -8.84 -16.16
CA LEU A 144 18.53 -7.41 -16.18
C LEU A 144 17.80 -7.02 -14.90
N LEU A 145 16.80 -7.79 -14.46
CA LEU A 145 16.06 -7.58 -13.21
C LEU A 145 16.90 -7.83 -11.95
N ASN A 146 17.93 -8.68 -11.98
CA ASN A 146 18.84 -8.82 -10.85
C ASN A 146 19.89 -7.69 -10.76
N VAL A 147 20.08 -6.90 -11.82
CA VAL A 147 20.97 -5.73 -11.84
C VAL A 147 20.20 -4.42 -11.66
N ASP A 148 19.07 -4.26 -12.35
CA ASP A 148 18.04 -3.23 -12.15
C ASP A 148 16.67 -3.92 -12.14
N LYS A 149 16.09 -4.12 -10.93
CA LYS A 149 14.82 -4.83 -10.65
C LYS A 149 13.55 -4.22 -11.26
N PHE A 150 13.74 -3.28 -12.16
CA PHE A 150 12.74 -2.46 -12.81
C PHE A 150 13.07 -2.21 -14.30
N GLY A 151 14.08 -2.87 -14.88
CA GLY A 151 14.57 -2.68 -16.26
C GLY A 151 13.60 -3.06 -17.40
N ILE A 152 12.30 -3.07 -17.11
CA ILE A 152 11.18 -3.29 -18.04
C ILE A 152 10.26 -2.05 -18.08
N GLU A 153 10.33 -1.17 -17.07
CA GLU A 153 9.60 0.10 -17.09
C GLU A 153 10.26 1.05 -18.09
N PRO A 154 9.58 1.43 -19.19
CA PRO A 154 10.14 2.38 -20.14
C PRO A 154 10.27 3.77 -19.48
N CYS A 155 11.22 4.57 -19.95
CA CYS A 155 11.37 5.97 -19.56
C CYS A 155 10.07 6.80 -19.77
N ASP A 156 9.15 6.29 -20.60
CA ASP A 156 7.83 6.89 -20.87
C ASP A 156 6.77 6.59 -19.78
N SER A 157 6.89 5.51 -18.98
CA SER A 157 6.00 5.25 -17.84
C SER A 157 6.39 6.10 -16.62
N LEU A 158 7.67 6.45 -16.53
CA LEU A 158 8.19 7.51 -15.69
C LEU A 158 7.92 8.86 -16.35
N THR A 159 6.72 9.43 -16.17
CA THR A 159 6.25 10.69 -16.78
C THR A 159 7.06 11.93 -16.36
N LEU A 160 8.32 12.00 -16.81
CA LEU A 160 9.33 12.99 -16.50
C LEU A 160 8.97 14.39 -16.96
N ILE A 161 8.02 14.54 -17.89
CA ILE A 161 7.49 15.85 -18.30
C ILE A 161 6.82 16.54 -17.11
N ALA A 162 6.10 15.80 -16.26
CA ALA A 162 5.50 16.34 -15.05
C ALA A 162 6.58 16.72 -14.03
N MET A 163 7.60 15.88 -13.80
CA MET A 163 8.73 16.24 -12.93
C MET A 163 9.56 17.43 -13.45
N GLN A 164 9.70 17.58 -14.76
CA GLN A 164 10.36 18.75 -15.37
C GLN A 164 9.56 20.04 -15.20
N SER A 165 8.24 19.95 -15.27
CA SER A 165 7.35 21.13 -15.26
C SER A 165 6.91 21.54 -13.85
N PHE A 166 6.74 20.56 -12.95
CA PHE A 166 6.16 20.73 -11.61
C PHE A 166 7.08 20.22 -10.49
N GLY A 167 8.30 19.77 -10.79
CA GLY A 167 9.21 19.15 -9.83
C GLY A 167 9.49 19.99 -8.57
N THR A 168 9.55 21.32 -8.69
CA THR A 168 9.68 22.22 -7.53
C THR A 168 8.41 22.28 -6.70
N MET A 169 7.23 22.20 -7.33
CA MET A 169 5.95 22.13 -6.60
C MET A 169 5.82 20.80 -5.86
N TYR A 170 6.22 19.68 -6.49
CA TYR A 170 6.29 18.39 -5.80
C TYR A 170 7.31 18.41 -4.66
N GLN A 171 8.48 19.06 -4.81
CA GLN A 171 9.42 19.30 -3.70
C GLN A 171 8.77 20.04 -2.52
N ASP A 172 8.01 21.11 -2.79
CA ASP A 172 7.32 21.92 -1.77
C ASP A 172 6.16 21.19 -1.06
N ILE A 173 5.68 20.07 -1.60
CA ILE A 173 4.66 19.19 -1.00
C ILE A 173 5.31 18.00 -0.29
N ALA A 174 6.30 17.36 -0.91
CA ALA A 174 6.97 16.19 -0.37
C ALA A 174 7.79 16.54 0.87
N GLY A 175 8.55 17.64 0.82
CA GLY A 175 9.31 18.16 1.96
C GLY A 175 8.47 18.95 2.97
N TYR A 176 7.14 18.92 2.86
CA TYR A 176 6.27 19.64 3.79
C TYR A 176 6.16 18.90 5.13
N THR A 177 6.55 19.57 6.21
CA THR A 177 6.37 19.12 7.60
C THR A 177 5.31 19.97 8.28
N PRO A 178 4.28 19.38 8.94
CA PRO A 178 3.32 20.12 9.74
C PRO A 178 3.99 21.01 10.80
N PRO A 179 3.56 22.28 10.97
CA PRO A 179 4.16 23.19 11.93
C PRO A 179 3.84 22.77 13.36
N GLN A 180 4.71 23.13 14.31
CA GLN A 180 4.67 22.64 15.69
C GLN A 180 3.31 22.82 16.39
N TYR A 181 2.51 23.85 16.08
CA TYR A 181 1.19 24.01 16.71
C TYR A 181 0.16 22.96 16.25
N VAL A 182 0.33 22.35 15.07
CA VAL A 182 -0.46 21.19 14.60
C VAL A 182 -0.01 19.93 15.33
N LEU A 183 1.30 19.74 15.49
CA LEU A 183 1.86 18.62 16.26
C LEU A 183 1.42 18.70 17.75
N ASN A 184 1.50 19.88 18.37
CA ASN A 184 1.00 20.11 19.73
C ASN A 184 -0.50 19.83 19.87
N ARG A 185 -1.29 19.98 18.79
CA ARG A 185 -2.72 19.61 18.77
C ARG A 185 -2.88 18.09 18.75
N LEU A 186 -2.08 17.36 17.98
CA LEU A 186 -2.02 15.89 18.03
C LEU A 186 -1.58 15.40 19.42
N ASP A 187 -0.55 16.00 20.02
CA ASP A 187 -0.14 15.69 21.39
C ASP A 187 -1.27 15.92 22.40
N SER A 188 -2.01 17.03 22.26
CA SER A 188 -3.16 17.32 23.11
C SER A 188 -4.28 16.27 22.95
N LEU A 189 -4.49 15.77 21.73
CA LEU A 189 -5.46 14.70 21.43
C LEU A 189 -5.02 13.37 22.03
N ARG A 190 -3.76 12.98 21.81
CA ARG A 190 -3.12 11.81 22.43
C ARG A 190 -3.22 11.87 23.95
N ASN A 191 -2.99 13.01 24.59
CA ASN A 191 -3.07 13.13 26.05
C ASN A 191 -4.50 13.02 26.59
N ILE A 192 -5.52 13.46 25.83
CA ILE A 192 -6.94 13.32 26.20
C ILE A 192 -7.41 11.87 26.06
N LEU A 193 -6.92 11.14 25.05
CA LEU A 193 -7.44 9.82 24.66
C LEU A 193 -6.56 8.64 25.10
N GLY A 194 -5.24 8.83 25.18
CA GLY A 194 -4.25 7.78 25.44
C GLY A 194 -4.38 7.15 26.84
N SER A 195 -4.76 7.95 27.85
CA SER A 195 -5.11 7.47 29.19
C SER A 195 -6.31 6.50 29.23
N THR A 196 -7.05 6.43 28.12
CA THR A 196 -8.34 5.75 27.99
C THR A 196 -8.28 4.62 26.95
N LEU A 197 -7.31 4.66 26.04
CA LEU A 197 -7.18 3.74 24.90
C LEU A 197 -5.88 2.92 24.86
N ASN A 198 -4.84 3.26 25.62
CA ASN A 198 -3.53 2.56 25.60
C ASN A 198 -2.86 2.47 24.20
N PHE A 199 -3.10 3.45 23.31
CA PHE A 199 -2.46 3.55 22.00
C PHE A 199 -1.56 4.79 21.93
N ASP A 200 -0.29 4.60 21.57
CA ASP A 200 0.69 5.69 21.30
C ASP A 200 0.69 6.14 19.83
N ASN A 201 -0.17 5.52 19.02
CA ASN A 201 -0.31 5.60 17.57
C ASN A 201 -0.95 6.93 17.11
N TRP A 202 -0.27 8.05 17.38
CA TRP A 202 -0.67 9.40 16.96
C TRP A 202 0.50 10.08 16.24
N ASN A 203 0.77 9.65 15.01
CA ASN A 203 1.95 10.04 14.27
C ASN A 203 1.59 10.64 12.90
N VAL A 204 2.34 11.64 12.46
CA VAL A 204 2.30 12.06 11.05
C VAL A 204 3.08 11.03 10.26
N GLN A 205 2.41 10.30 9.38
CA GLN A 205 3.08 9.35 8.50
C GLN A 205 3.83 10.12 7.42
N THR A 206 5.15 10.02 7.40
CA THR A 206 6.00 10.75 6.45
C THR A 206 6.35 9.90 5.23
N LEU A 207 6.79 10.56 4.15
CA LEU A 207 7.31 9.86 2.97
C LEU A 207 8.59 9.08 3.26
N ASP A 208 9.37 9.47 4.26
CA ASP A 208 10.64 8.83 4.61
C ASP A 208 10.39 7.50 5.35
N ASP A 209 9.38 7.45 6.23
CA ASP A 209 9.06 6.29 7.08
C ASP A 209 8.21 5.21 6.38
N ALA A 210 7.71 5.48 5.18
CA ALA A 210 6.93 4.53 4.39
C ALA A 210 7.80 3.42 3.74
N ASP A 211 7.19 2.31 3.29
CA ASP A 211 7.90 1.21 2.61
C ASP A 211 7.73 1.22 1.09
N GLY A 212 6.65 1.78 0.55
CA GLY A 212 6.31 1.72 -0.88
C GLY A 212 7.43 2.14 -1.83
N ALA A 213 7.79 1.30 -2.80
CA ALA A 213 8.92 1.59 -3.71
C ALA A 213 8.70 2.77 -4.68
N ILE A 214 7.45 3.24 -4.83
CA ILE A 214 7.01 4.25 -5.80
C ILE A 214 6.35 5.41 -5.06
N VAL A 215 6.65 6.63 -5.51
CA VAL A 215 5.98 7.86 -5.07
C VAL A 215 4.87 8.22 -6.06
N ASN A 216 3.67 8.48 -5.56
CA ASN A 216 2.67 9.27 -6.27
C ASN A 216 3.05 10.74 -6.21
N CYS A 217 3.47 11.34 -7.31
CA CYS A 217 3.34 12.79 -7.52
C CYS A 217 2.15 13.02 -8.45
N ASP A 218 1.10 13.70 -8.01
CA ASP A 218 -0.05 14.04 -8.87
C ASP A 218 -0.48 15.51 -8.78
N TYR A 219 -1.06 16.00 -9.87
CA TYR A 219 -1.54 17.37 -10.02
C TYR A 219 -2.72 17.41 -10.99
N PHE A 220 -3.86 17.86 -10.48
CA PHE A 220 -5.14 17.91 -11.21
C PHE A 220 -5.63 19.36 -11.26
N PRO A 221 -5.24 20.14 -12.29
CA PRO A 221 -5.64 21.54 -12.42
C PRO A 221 -6.87 21.76 -13.29
N ILE A 222 -7.69 22.73 -12.91
CA ILE A 222 -8.73 23.31 -13.79
C ILE A 222 -8.65 24.83 -13.77
N LYS A 223 -8.70 25.43 -14.95
CA LYS A 223 -8.71 26.88 -15.13
C LYS A 223 -10.13 27.41 -14.89
N ILE A 224 -10.25 28.44 -14.07
CA ILE A 224 -11.50 29.14 -13.74
C ILE A 224 -11.42 30.53 -14.36
N ASN A 225 -12.21 30.75 -15.41
CA ASN A 225 -12.33 32.05 -16.08
C ASN A 225 -13.31 32.96 -15.32
N SER A 226 -14.34 32.38 -14.68
CA SER A 226 -15.20 33.03 -13.69
C SER A 226 -15.71 32.01 -12.67
N PHE A 227 -15.66 32.38 -11.39
CA PHE A 227 -16.21 31.53 -10.32
C PHE A 227 -17.74 31.38 -10.44
N PRO A 228 -18.31 30.26 -9.97
CA PRO A 228 -19.76 30.11 -9.89
C PRO A 228 -20.39 31.05 -8.86
N ILE A 229 -21.71 31.15 -8.87
CA ILE A 229 -22.48 31.82 -7.83
C ILE A 229 -22.43 30.97 -6.55
N ASN A 230 -22.05 31.60 -5.44
CA ASN A 230 -22.08 31.03 -4.10
C ASN A 230 -23.54 30.81 -3.68
N PRO A 231 -23.97 29.57 -3.37
CA PRO A 231 -25.36 29.27 -3.04
C PRO A 231 -25.81 29.89 -1.71
N PHE A 232 -24.88 30.33 -0.85
CA PHE A 232 -25.19 30.94 0.44
C PHE A 232 -25.32 32.47 0.38
N THR A 233 -24.63 33.13 -0.55
CA THR A 233 -24.63 34.61 -0.67
C THR A 233 -25.31 35.13 -1.93
N ASN A 234 -25.58 34.26 -2.91
CA ASN A 234 -26.11 34.57 -4.24
C ASN A 234 -25.27 35.63 -5.01
N LEU A 235 -23.96 35.67 -4.72
CA LEU A 235 -22.93 36.43 -5.44
C LEU A 235 -21.87 35.46 -5.98
N PRO A 236 -21.07 35.82 -7.00
CA PRO A 236 -19.93 35.01 -7.42
C PRO A 236 -18.99 34.74 -6.23
N PHE A 237 -18.49 33.52 -6.07
CA PHE A 237 -17.50 33.24 -5.02
C PHE A 237 -16.27 34.14 -5.17
N THR A 238 -15.77 34.65 -4.05
CA THR A 238 -14.36 35.04 -3.96
C THR A 238 -13.47 33.79 -4.00
N PRO A 239 -12.18 33.92 -4.38
CA PRO A 239 -11.25 32.78 -4.41
C PRO A 239 -11.14 32.06 -3.05
N LEU A 240 -11.21 32.84 -1.95
CA LEU A 240 -11.14 32.33 -0.59
C LEU A 240 -12.39 31.55 -0.20
N GLU A 241 -13.60 32.09 -0.45
CA GLU A 241 -14.85 31.38 -0.19
C GLU A 241 -14.98 30.11 -1.04
N PHE A 242 -14.43 30.09 -2.26
CA PHE A 242 -14.45 28.91 -3.11
C PHE A 242 -13.61 27.76 -2.54
N VAL A 243 -12.42 28.05 -1.99
CA VAL A 243 -11.58 27.03 -1.32
C VAL A 243 -12.25 26.51 -0.05
N GLU A 244 -12.86 27.38 0.76
CA GLU A 244 -13.64 26.92 1.93
C GLU A 244 -14.89 26.12 1.54
N TYR A 245 -15.57 26.50 0.47
CA TYR A 245 -16.70 25.75 -0.05
C TYR A 245 -16.26 24.35 -0.47
N PHE A 246 -15.20 24.24 -1.26
CA PHE A 246 -14.62 22.95 -1.67
C PHE A 246 -14.26 22.09 -0.45
N ARG A 247 -13.52 22.64 0.51
CA ARG A 247 -13.09 21.94 1.73
C ARG A 247 -14.26 21.37 2.53
N ASN A 248 -15.27 22.19 2.78
CA ASN A 248 -16.44 21.80 3.59
C ASN A 248 -17.45 20.93 2.82
N ASN A 249 -17.33 20.81 1.49
CA ASN A 249 -18.30 20.11 0.64
C ASN A 249 -17.63 19.07 -0.28
N ILE A 250 -16.43 18.56 0.05
CA ILE A 250 -15.65 17.71 -0.88
C ILE A 250 -16.45 16.47 -1.36
N ASN A 251 -17.26 15.89 -0.49
CA ASN A 251 -18.13 14.74 -0.80
C ASN A 251 -19.16 15.04 -1.89
N ASN A 252 -19.56 16.30 -2.10
CA ASN A 252 -20.47 16.67 -3.19
C ASN A 252 -19.82 16.54 -4.57
N PHE A 253 -18.49 16.38 -4.63
CA PHE A 253 -17.73 16.17 -5.85
C PHE A 253 -17.24 14.72 -6.00
N ILE A 254 -17.57 13.81 -5.08
CA ILE A 254 -17.24 12.39 -5.18
C ILE A 254 -18.51 11.64 -5.55
N THR A 255 -18.49 10.90 -6.66
CA THR A 255 -19.66 10.16 -7.16
C THR A 255 -19.36 8.68 -7.40
N PRO A 256 -20.40 7.80 -7.32
CA PRO A 256 -20.27 6.38 -7.63
C PRO A 256 -19.61 6.13 -9.00
N PRO A 257 -18.78 5.08 -9.15
CA PRO A 257 -18.61 3.95 -8.24
C PRO A 257 -17.59 4.19 -7.11
N ILE A 258 -17.12 5.42 -6.91
CA ILE A 258 -16.12 5.73 -5.89
C ILE A 258 -16.83 5.94 -4.56
N GLU A 259 -16.71 4.98 -3.65
CA GLU A 259 -17.34 4.97 -2.32
C GLU A 259 -16.43 5.54 -1.21
N ILE A 260 -15.38 6.28 -1.59
CA ILE A 260 -14.52 7.02 -0.66
C ILE A 260 -15.29 8.24 -0.13
N THR A 261 -15.32 8.44 1.20
CA THR A 261 -15.96 9.62 1.80
C THR A 261 -15.10 10.25 2.88
N PHE A 262 -15.29 11.56 3.08
CA PHE A 262 -14.48 12.41 3.94
C PHE A 262 -15.35 12.94 5.09
N ASN A 263 -15.05 12.58 6.33
CA ASN A 263 -15.89 12.90 7.50
C ASN A 263 -15.09 13.46 8.69
N CYS A 264 -15.64 14.46 9.37
CA CYS A 264 -15.07 15.02 10.60
C CYS A 264 -15.64 14.38 11.88
N ASP A 265 -16.71 13.58 11.75
CA ASP A 265 -17.16 12.63 12.76
C ASP A 265 -16.56 11.27 12.45
N PHE A 266 -15.87 10.69 13.42
CA PHE A 266 -15.23 9.39 13.29
C PHE A 266 -16.19 8.24 13.65
N GLY A 267 -17.36 8.52 14.24
CA GLY A 267 -18.34 7.51 14.66
C GLY A 267 -17.88 6.58 15.80
N ILE A 268 -16.62 6.69 16.24
CA ILE A 268 -16.00 5.81 17.24
C ILE A 268 -16.39 6.26 18.65
N PRO A 269 -16.95 5.39 19.52
CA PRO A 269 -17.29 5.74 20.88
C PRO A 269 -16.09 6.25 21.69
N VAL A 270 -16.22 7.39 22.36
CA VAL A 270 -15.17 7.87 23.28
C VAL A 270 -15.25 7.05 24.56
N PRO A 271 -14.22 6.28 24.97
CA PRO A 271 -14.34 5.44 26.14
C PRO A 271 -14.38 6.29 27.42
N ASN A 272 -14.93 5.71 28.50
CA ASN A 272 -15.24 6.40 29.76
C ASN A 272 -16.21 7.60 29.65
N THR A 273 -16.94 7.73 28.54
CA THR A 273 -18.05 8.70 28.37
C THR A 273 -19.42 7.99 28.35
N PRO A 274 -20.55 8.71 28.50
CA PRO A 274 -21.88 8.11 28.40
C PRO A 274 -22.12 7.43 27.05
N THR A 275 -22.87 6.33 27.06
CA THR A 275 -23.17 5.52 25.88
C THR A 275 -23.74 6.37 24.74
N GLY A 276 -23.09 6.34 23.57
CA GLY A 276 -23.50 7.07 22.37
C GLY A 276 -22.75 8.38 22.10
N VAL A 277 -21.76 8.77 22.92
CA VAL A 277 -20.83 9.86 22.58
C VAL A 277 -19.73 9.32 21.67
N THR A 278 -19.66 9.83 20.44
CA THR A 278 -18.61 9.50 19.46
C THR A 278 -17.53 10.57 19.39
N TRP A 279 -16.35 10.20 18.89
CA TRP A 279 -15.28 11.13 18.59
C TRP A 279 -15.62 11.97 17.35
N ASN A 280 -15.63 13.29 17.50
CA ASN A 280 -16.05 14.22 16.46
C ASN A 280 -15.21 15.51 16.56
N ASP A 281 -14.48 15.83 15.49
CA ASP A 281 -13.67 17.07 15.37
C ASP A 281 -14.32 18.08 14.41
N CYS A 282 -15.61 17.89 14.04
CA CYS A 282 -16.35 18.79 13.15
C CYS A 282 -16.40 20.24 13.65
N ASN A 283 -16.46 20.45 14.97
CA ASN A 283 -16.39 21.77 15.57
C ASN A 283 -15.08 22.51 15.23
N LYS A 284 -13.99 21.78 14.99
CA LYS A 284 -12.69 22.31 14.60
C LYS A 284 -12.56 22.36 13.07
N PHE A 285 -13.04 21.33 12.36
CA PHE A 285 -13.06 21.26 10.90
C PHE A 285 -13.86 22.40 10.27
N TYR A 286 -15.09 22.67 10.73
CA TYR A 286 -15.94 23.74 10.18
C TYR A 286 -15.54 25.16 10.64
N GLN A 287 -14.44 25.33 11.40
CA GLN A 287 -13.88 26.66 11.60
C GLN A 287 -13.35 27.22 10.26
N PRO A 288 -13.44 28.53 10.02
CA PRO A 288 -13.03 29.12 8.75
C PRO A 288 -11.50 29.25 8.64
N TYR A 289 -10.98 29.03 7.45
CA TYR A 289 -9.60 29.36 7.08
C TYR A 289 -8.56 28.70 8.01
N SER A 290 -7.54 29.44 8.43
CA SER A 290 -6.52 29.04 9.40
C SER A 290 -7.09 28.64 10.78
N GLN A 291 -8.34 28.96 11.12
CA GLN A 291 -8.93 28.45 12.37
C GLN A 291 -9.25 26.94 12.29
N SER A 292 -9.33 26.37 11.09
CA SER A 292 -9.43 24.91 10.89
C SER A 292 -8.12 24.14 11.11
N LEU A 293 -6.97 24.83 11.19
CA LEU A 293 -5.67 24.19 11.36
C LEU A 293 -5.61 23.27 12.58
N GLY A 294 -5.22 22.02 12.36
CA GLY A 294 -5.24 20.97 13.37
C GLY A 294 -6.59 20.27 13.55
N ALA A 295 -7.52 20.43 12.59
CA ALA A 295 -8.71 19.59 12.48
C ALA A 295 -8.35 18.23 11.90
N LEU A 296 -8.83 17.17 12.53
CA LEU A 296 -8.79 15.81 11.99
C LEU A 296 -9.85 15.59 10.91
N TRP A 297 -9.57 14.67 10.00
CA TRP A 297 -10.46 14.27 8.92
C TRP A 297 -10.31 12.75 8.67
N HIS A 298 -11.36 12.00 8.92
CA HIS A 298 -11.47 10.57 8.62
C HIS A 298 -11.81 10.39 7.13
N LEU A 299 -11.10 9.48 6.48
CA LEU A 299 -11.40 9.01 5.13
C LEU A 299 -11.90 7.58 5.24
N ASN A 300 -13.18 7.36 4.95
CA ASN A 300 -13.71 6.02 4.74
C ASN A 300 -13.19 5.53 3.38
N ILE A 301 -12.36 4.49 3.37
CA ILE A 301 -11.76 3.91 2.16
C ILE A 301 -12.24 2.45 2.04
N PRO A 302 -13.18 2.16 1.13
CA PRO A 302 -13.68 0.81 0.92
C PRO A 302 -12.54 -0.15 0.52
N GLY A 303 -12.33 -1.17 1.35
CA GLY A 303 -11.38 -2.25 1.10
C GLY A 303 -11.99 -3.41 0.30
N PRO A 304 -11.15 -4.32 -0.21
CA PRO A 304 -11.63 -5.52 -0.89
C PRO A 304 -12.53 -6.36 0.02
N LEU A 305 -13.59 -6.94 -0.56
CA LEU A 305 -14.57 -7.79 0.15
C LEU A 305 -15.36 -7.08 1.28
N GLY A 306 -15.35 -5.75 1.34
CA GLY A 306 -16.11 -4.98 2.34
C GLY A 306 -15.40 -4.84 3.69
N THR A 307 -14.08 -5.04 3.74
CA THR A 307 -13.25 -4.46 4.80
C THR A 307 -13.22 -2.93 4.63
N SER A 308 -12.87 -2.19 5.68
CA SER A 308 -12.49 -0.78 5.52
C SER A 308 -10.96 -0.66 5.67
N ASN A 309 -10.37 0.18 4.84
CA ASN A 309 -8.94 0.51 4.83
C ASN A 309 -8.79 1.99 5.18
N ASP A 310 -9.58 2.43 6.17
CA ASP A 310 -9.81 3.84 6.45
C ASP A 310 -8.52 4.56 6.83
N GLY A 311 -8.51 5.88 6.73
CA GLY A 311 -7.31 6.65 6.99
C GLY A 311 -7.60 8.02 7.56
N SER A 312 -6.75 8.46 8.47
CA SER A 312 -6.82 9.80 9.03
C SER A 312 -5.91 10.78 8.27
N VAL A 313 -6.38 12.02 8.10
CA VAL A 313 -5.52 13.17 7.75
C VAL A 313 -5.78 14.35 8.68
N ILE A 314 -4.86 15.30 8.73
CA ILE A 314 -5.00 16.55 9.49
C ILE A 314 -4.80 17.77 8.60
N ILE A 315 -5.63 18.81 8.78
CA ILE A 315 -5.42 20.12 8.13
C ILE A 315 -4.14 20.75 8.73
N SER A 316 -3.05 20.67 7.99
CA SER A 316 -1.70 20.97 8.47
C SER A 316 -1.17 22.34 8.01
N ASP A 317 -1.60 22.86 6.85
CA ASP A 317 -1.30 24.23 6.39
C ASP A 317 -2.58 24.95 5.96
N TYR A 318 -2.58 26.28 6.07
CA TYR A 318 -3.56 27.16 5.44
C TYR A 318 -2.88 28.47 5.08
N LYS A 319 -2.83 28.79 3.78
CA LYS A 319 -2.26 30.05 3.30
C LYS A 319 -3.22 30.81 2.41
N ASP A 320 -3.21 32.11 2.61
CA ASP A 320 -3.75 33.13 1.73
C ASP A 320 -2.60 34.13 1.55
N THR A 321 -2.04 34.25 0.34
CA THR A 321 -0.81 35.01 0.12
C THR A 321 -0.79 35.64 -1.27
N THR A 322 -0.80 36.98 -1.29
CA THR A 322 -0.47 37.78 -2.47
C THR A 322 1.04 38.09 -2.49
N TYR A 323 1.71 37.69 -3.56
CA TYR A 323 3.14 37.85 -3.77
C TYR A 323 3.45 39.19 -4.47
N THR A 324 4.69 39.66 -4.31
CA THR A 324 5.21 40.80 -5.08
C THR A 324 5.15 40.49 -6.58
N GLY A 325 4.40 41.30 -7.34
CA GLY A 325 4.09 41.05 -8.75
C GLY A 325 2.62 40.71 -9.02
N GLY A 326 1.81 40.44 -7.97
CA GLY A 326 0.36 40.32 -8.10
C GLY A 326 -0.18 38.92 -8.38
N SER A 327 0.67 37.88 -8.31
CA SER A 327 0.18 36.51 -8.08
C SER A 327 -0.39 36.39 -6.67
N HIS A 328 -1.41 35.54 -6.55
CA HIS A 328 -2.13 35.27 -5.32
C HIS A 328 -2.41 33.77 -5.28
N SER A 329 -2.06 33.12 -4.19
CA SER A 329 -2.41 31.73 -3.94
C SER A 329 -3.16 31.60 -2.62
N ILE A 330 -4.20 30.78 -2.64
CA ILE A 330 -5.00 30.41 -1.47
C ILE A 330 -5.10 28.89 -1.44
N TYR A 331 -4.70 28.25 -0.36
CA TYR A 331 -4.71 26.80 -0.26
C TYR A 331 -4.79 26.30 1.19
N PHE A 332 -5.23 25.05 1.36
CA PHE A 332 -4.96 24.26 2.56
C PHE A 332 -4.16 23.01 2.20
N THR A 333 -3.34 22.53 3.14
CA THR A 333 -2.61 21.26 3.01
C THR A 333 -3.13 20.29 4.07
N VAL A 334 -3.29 19.03 3.70
CA VAL A 334 -3.52 17.93 4.63
C VAL A 334 -2.30 17.00 4.65
N SER A 335 -2.03 16.42 5.82
CA SER A 335 -0.97 15.44 6.03
C SER A 335 -1.57 14.15 6.59
N THR A 336 -1.09 13.01 6.13
CA THR A 336 -1.54 11.67 6.54
C THR A 336 -1.15 11.36 7.98
N LEU A 337 -2.05 10.68 8.70
CA LEU A 337 -1.88 10.34 10.09
C LEU A 337 -2.10 8.86 10.34
N GLU A 338 -1.24 8.31 11.18
CA GLU A 338 -1.60 7.20 12.03
C GLU A 338 -2.47 7.73 13.19
N THR A 339 -3.62 7.12 13.44
CA THR A 339 -4.47 7.40 14.61
C THR A 339 -4.97 6.11 15.25
N PRO A 340 -5.36 6.10 16.54
CA PRO A 340 -6.01 4.94 17.17
C PRO A 340 -7.42 4.64 16.63
N PHE A 341 -7.87 5.38 15.62
CA PHE A 341 -9.20 5.29 15.05
C PHE A 341 -9.19 4.53 13.73
N ASP A 342 -8.33 4.98 12.81
CA ASP A 342 -8.20 4.45 11.46
C ASP A 342 -6.94 3.58 11.32
N TYR A 343 -6.13 3.46 12.38
CA TYR A 343 -4.77 2.92 12.37
C TYR A 343 -3.89 3.71 11.40
N GLU A 344 -3.10 3.02 10.59
CA GLU A 344 -2.17 3.59 9.62
C GLU A 344 -2.91 3.94 8.32
N HIS A 345 -2.82 5.19 7.86
CA HIS A 345 -3.34 5.56 6.54
C HIS A 345 -2.62 4.72 5.45
N PRO A 346 -3.32 4.15 4.44
CA PRO A 346 -2.70 3.26 3.42
C PRO A 346 -1.56 3.88 2.60
N VAL A 347 -1.46 5.21 2.62
CA VAL A 347 -0.36 5.99 2.05
C VAL A 347 0.07 7.04 3.05
N ALA A 348 1.36 7.38 3.05
CA ALA A 348 1.94 8.50 3.77
C ALA A 348 2.24 9.65 2.81
N GLY A 349 2.18 10.89 3.29
CA GLY A 349 2.50 12.07 2.49
C GLY A 349 1.64 13.29 2.77
N ASN A 350 1.58 14.17 1.78
CA ASN A 350 0.92 15.46 1.87
C ASN A 350 0.11 15.76 0.62
N ARG A 351 -1.08 16.34 0.81
CA ARG A 351 -1.93 16.79 -0.30
C ARG A 351 -2.41 18.22 -0.10
N ARG A 352 -2.26 19.04 -1.12
CA ARG A 352 -2.66 20.46 -1.12
C ARG A 352 -3.81 20.69 -2.08
N PHE A 353 -4.79 21.46 -1.60
CA PHE A 353 -5.96 21.88 -2.37
C PHE A 353 -6.03 23.40 -2.35
N GLY A 354 -6.29 24.03 -3.49
CA GLY A 354 -6.35 25.49 -3.51
C GLY A 354 -6.65 26.10 -4.87
N VAL A 355 -6.53 27.42 -4.90
CA VAL A 355 -6.59 28.24 -6.11
C VAL A 355 -5.36 29.14 -6.19
N PHE A 356 -4.93 29.46 -7.41
CA PHE A 356 -3.95 30.53 -7.64
C PHE A 356 -4.22 31.28 -8.95
N ASN A 357 -3.77 32.52 -9.02
CA ASN A 357 -3.65 33.28 -10.27
C ASN A 357 -2.17 33.57 -10.57
N THR A 358 -1.89 34.20 -11.71
CA THR A 358 -0.53 34.60 -12.11
C THR A 358 -0.50 36.08 -12.52
N PRO A 359 0.65 36.78 -12.49
CA PRO A 359 0.74 38.18 -12.94
C PRO A 359 0.33 38.36 -14.41
N ALA A 360 0.51 37.32 -15.23
CA ALA A 360 0.09 37.31 -16.63
C ALA A 360 -1.43 37.15 -16.80
N ASN A 361 -2.13 36.55 -15.82
CA ASN A 361 -3.56 36.30 -15.86
C ASN A 361 -4.21 36.58 -14.48
N PRO A 362 -4.21 37.84 -13.99
CA PRO A 362 -4.62 38.16 -12.61
C PRO A 362 -6.12 37.93 -12.35
N ASN A 363 -6.94 37.95 -13.40
CA ASN A 363 -8.38 37.74 -13.32
C ASN A 363 -8.80 36.28 -13.61
N THR A 364 -7.84 35.38 -13.82
CA THR A 364 -8.09 33.96 -14.10
C THR A 364 -7.44 33.13 -13.01
N TRP A 365 -8.22 32.22 -12.45
CA TRP A 365 -7.77 31.37 -11.37
C TRP A 365 -7.52 29.96 -11.90
N THR A 366 -6.71 29.19 -11.18
CA THR A 366 -6.52 27.76 -11.40
C THR A 366 -6.82 27.08 -10.09
N PHE A 367 -7.90 26.32 -10.02
CA PHE A 367 -8.09 25.36 -8.93
C PHE A 367 -7.18 24.16 -9.15
N TYR A 368 -6.68 23.57 -8.07
CA TYR A 368 -5.91 22.34 -8.13
C TYR A 368 -6.07 21.48 -6.87
N THR A 369 -5.93 20.17 -7.05
CA THR A 369 -5.38 19.26 -6.03
C THR A 369 -4.00 18.80 -6.47
N MET A 370 -3.07 18.67 -5.52
CA MET A 370 -1.71 18.18 -5.74
C MET A 370 -1.29 17.29 -4.57
N GLY A 371 -0.99 16.03 -4.82
CA GLY A 371 -0.44 15.10 -3.83
C GLY A 371 1.03 14.77 -4.06
N VAL A 372 1.76 14.55 -2.97
CA VAL A 372 2.92 13.66 -2.97
C VAL A 372 2.71 12.61 -1.89
N ASP A 373 2.41 11.39 -2.31
CA ASP A 373 2.02 10.25 -1.46
C ASP A 373 2.91 9.01 -1.75
N ARG A 374 3.14 8.15 -0.75
CA ARG A 374 3.91 6.89 -0.87
C ARG A 374 3.19 5.82 -0.05
N ILE A 375 3.08 4.58 -0.55
CA ILE A 375 2.37 3.49 0.17
C ILE A 375 3.08 3.25 1.51
N TRP A 376 2.33 3.24 2.63
CA TRP A 376 2.89 3.16 4.00
C TRP A 376 3.48 1.78 4.28
N ASP A 377 2.73 0.88 4.91
CA ASP A 377 2.93 -0.57 4.91
C ASP A 377 1.55 -1.16 4.61
N VAL A 378 1.51 -2.13 3.70
CA VAL A 378 0.26 -2.68 3.18
C VAL A 378 0.43 -4.19 2.94
N PRO A 379 -0.38 -5.05 3.60
CA PRO A 379 -0.37 -6.48 3.36
C PRO A 379 -0.52 -6.83 1.88
N SER A 380 0.22 -7.86 1.42
CA SER A 380 0.41 -8.20 0.00
C SER A 380 -0.89 -8.35 -0.83
N GLU A 381 -2.02 -8.60 -0.20
CA GLU A 381 -3.34 -8.74 -0.84
C GLU A 381 -3.95 -7.38 -1.21
N ILE A 382 -3.90 -6.41 -0.29
CA ILE A 382 -4.24 -5.00 -0.55
C ILE A 382 -3.13 -4.37 -1.41
N ALA A 383 -1.88 -4.77 -1.20
CA ALA A 383 -0.78 -4.30 -2.03
C ALA A 383 -0.98 -4.72 -3.49
N ASN A 384 -1.53 -5.90 -3.81
CA ASN A 384 -1.87 -6.25 -5.19
C ASN A 384 -2.98 -5.37 -5.82
N SER A 385 -3.87 -4.73 -5.05
CA SER A 385 -4.79 -3.71 -5.56
C SER A 385 -4.15 -2.31 -5.61
N LEU A 386 -3.23 -2.00 -4.70
CA LEU A 386 -2.43 -0.76 -4.66
C LEU A 386 -1.10 -0.83 -5.44
N PHE A 387 -0.79 -1.94 -6.11
CA PHE A 387 0.34 -2.09 -7.05
C PHE A 387 -0.13 -2.01 -8.52
N GLN A 388 -1.44 -1.89 -8.74
CA GLN A 388 -1.98 -0.96 -9.75
C GLN A 388 -1.87 0.51 -9.27
N GLY A 389 -1.02 0.73 -8.26
CA GLY A 389 -0.39 1.98 -7.84
C GLY A 389 -1.37 2.92 -7.17
N PHE A 390 -1.93 3.74 -8.04
CA PHE A 390 -2.73 4.90 -7.67
C PHE A 390 -3.90 5.07 -8.64
N GLU A 391 -4.25 4.07 -9.46
CA GLU A 391 -5.36 4.18 -10.42
C GLU A 391 -6.69 4.57 -9.75
N THR A 392 -6.97 4.05 -8.55
CA THR A 392 -8.14 4.46 -7.75
C THR A 392 -8.05 5.91 -7.27
N ALA A 393 -6.87 6.39 -6.90
CA ALA A 393 -6.65 7.78 -6.51
C ALA A 393 -6.74 8.73 -7.72
N ASP A 394 -6.16 8.34 -8.85
CA ASP A 394 -6.27 9.02 -10.15
C ASP A 394 -7.73 9.12 -10.61
N LEU A 395 -8.53 8.07 -10.38
CA LEU A 395 -9.96 8.04 -10.66
C LEU A 395 -10.74 8.95 -9.70
N LEU A 396 -10.43 8.91 -8.40
CA LEU A 396 -11.00 9.81 -7.38
C LEU A 396 -10.76 11.27 -7.73
N TRP A 397 -9.51 11.68 -7.94
CA TRP A 397 -9.17 13.08 -8.21
C TRP A 397 -9.64 13.54 -9.59
N GLY A 398 -9.67 12.65 -10.59
CA GLY A 398 -10.31 12.90 -11.87
C GLY A 398 -11.82 13.13 -11.76
N ASN A 399 -12.52 12.31 -10.94
CA ASN A 399 -13.96 12.46 -10.68
C ASN A 399 -14.27 13.75 -9.91
N VAL A 400 -13.51 14.04 -8.86
CA VAL A 400 -13.59 15.31 -8.11
C VAL A 400 -13.40 16.51 -9.02
N LEU A 401 -12.40 16.49 -9.91
CA LEU A 401 -12.15 17.60 -10.84
C LEU A 401 -13.31 17.77 -11.85
N GLY A 402 -13.88 16.67 -12.37
CA GLY A 402 -15.01 16.72 -13.31
C GLY A 402 -16.34 17.15 -12.68
N ASN A 403 -16.61 16.75 -11.44
CA ASN A 403 -17.77 17.21 -10.70
C ASN A 403 -17.61 18.68 -10.25
N LEU A 404 -16.40 19.08 -9.86
CA LEU A 404 -16.09 20.47 -9.54
C LEU A 404 -16.18 21.37 -10.78
N GLN A 405 -15.74 20.91 -11.95
CA GLN A 405 -15.98 21.58 -13.22
C GLN A 405 -17.47 21.83 -13.43
N SER A 406 -18.29 20.77 -13.32
CA SER A 406 -19.74 20.84 -13.53
C SER A 406 -20.41 21.82 -12.55
N PHE A 407 -19.89 21.93 -11.32
CA PHE A 407 -20.30 22.94 -10.35
C PHE A 407 -19.88 24.36 -10.77
N ILE A 408 -18.64 24.58 -11.24
CA ILE A 408 -18.18 25.88 -11.73
C ILE A 408 -19.00 26.33 -12.95
N ASP A 409 -19.20 25.45 -13.93
CA ASP A 409 -19.89 25.78 -15.19
C ASP A 409 -21.41 25.91 -15.04
N SER A 410 -21.97 25.56 -13.87
CA SER A 410 -23.41 25.76 -13.57
C SER A 410 -23.85 27.22 -13.65
N THR A 411 -22.94 28.14 -13.29
CA THR A 411 -23.21 29.59 -13.16
C THR A 411 -21.96 30.48 -13.40
N GLY A 412 -20.77 29.89 -13.49
CA GLY A 412 -19.50 30.52 -13.84
C GLY A 412 -18.96 30.01 -15.18
N ASN A 413 -17.64 29.90 -15.31
CA ASN A 413 -17.00 29.32 -16.48
C ASN A 413 -15.58 28.80 -16.17
N SER A 414 -15.30 27.59 -16.63
CA SER A 414 -14.01 26.92 -16.49
C SER A 414 -13.52 26.33 -17.81
N GLN A 415 -12.29 25.80 -17.79
CA GLN A 415 -11.64 25.13 -18.91
C GLN A 415 -10.60 24.14 -18.37
N TYR A 416 -10.52 22.93 -18.94
CA TYR A 416 -9.33 22.10 -18.74
C TYR A 416 -8.11 22.70 -19.43
N TYR A 417 -6.95 22.39 -18.88
CA TYR A 417 -5.68 22.43 -19.63
C TYR A 417 -5.67 21.29 -20.65
N ASP A 418 -4.89 21.44 -21.73
CA ASP A 418 -4.75 20.42 -22.79
C ASP A 418 -4.41 19.03 -22.22
N GLN A 419 -3.62 19.02 -21.13
CA GLN A 419 -3.45 17.89 -20.23
C GLN A 419 -4.17 18.20 -18.90
N TYR A 420 -5.24 17.46 -18.61
CA TYR A 420 -6.11 17.69 -17.44
C TYR A 420 -5.61 17.07 -16.13
N LYS A 421 -4.61 16.17 -16.20
CA LYS A 421 -3.88 15.64 -15.04
C LYS A 421 -2.39 15.45 -15.37
N TYR A 422 -1.53 15.80 -14.44
CA TYR A 422 -0.08 15.60 -14.51
C TYR A 422 0.31 14.67 -13.37
N VAL A 423 0.78 13.49 -13.75
CA VAL A 423 1.00 12.36 -12.85
C VAL A 423 2.43 11.90 -13.11
N ALA A 424 3.23 11.68 -12.06
CA ALA A 424 4.52 11.02 -12.14
C ALA A 424 4.59 9.92 -11.06
N ARG A 425 5.19 8.79 -11.41
CA ARG A 425 5.33 7.62 -10.52
C ARG A 425 6.80 7.20 -10.31
N PRO A 426 7.71 8.12 -9.92
CA PRO A 426 9.13 7.81 -9.81
C PRO A 426 9.47 6.94 -8.58
N ARG A 427 10.61 6.22 -8.65
CA ARG A 427 11.10 5.31 -7.60
C ARG A 427 11.60 6.08 -6.38
N TRP A 428 11.20 5.69 -5.17
CA TRP A 428 11.51 6.45 -3.94
C TRP A 428 13.01 6.75 -3.77
N GLU A 429 13.90 5.77 -3.88
CA GLU A 429 15.35 5.91 -3.66
C GLU A 429 15.99 7.05 -4.50
N GLN A 430 15.49 7.28 -5.71
CA GLN A 430 16.00 8.29 -6.64
C GLN A 430 15.30 9.64 -6.40
N VAL A 431 14.03 9.58 -6.00
CA VAL A 431 13.21 10.74 -5.64
C VAL A 431 13.69 11.37 -4.34
N GLU A 432 13.99 10.59 -3.30
CA GLU A 432 14.50 11.04 -2.00
C GLU A 432 15.71 11.97 -2.20
N LYS A 433 16.72 11.52 -2.95
CA LYS A 433 17.90 12.32 -3.32
C LYS A 433 17.53 13.62 -4.02
N TYR A 434 16.62 13.58 -5.00
CA TYR A 434 16.19 14.77 -5.75
C TYR A 434 15.37 15.74 -4.88
N LEU A 435 14.49 15.23 -4.02
CA LEU A 435 13.69 16.03 -3.09
C LEU A 435 14.57 16.71 -2.04
N ARG A 436 15.58 16.00 -1.53
CA ARG A 436 16.62 16.53 -0.65
C ARG A 436 17.67 17.41 -1.35
N LYS A 437 17.58 17.54 -2.68
CA LYS A 437 18.48 18.34 -3.54
C LYS A 437 19.94 17.86 -3.53
N GLU A 438 20.13 16.56 -3.27
CA GLU A 438 21.41 15.85 -3.35
C GLU A 438 21.83 15.58 -4.80
N ILE A 439 20.83 15.39 -5.67
CA ILE A 439 21.01 15.29 -7.13
C ILE A 439 20.15 16.32 -7.85
N ASP A 440 20.62 16.80 -8.99
CA ASP A 440 19.83 17.65 -9.89
C ASP A 440 18.87 16.82 -10.78
N LEU A 441 18.04 17.52 -11.56
CA LEU A 441 17.06 16.89 -12.44
C LEU A 441 17.70 16.09 -13.60
N GLN A 442 18.91 16.44 -14.03
CA GLN A 442 19.63 15.73 -15.09
C GLN A 442 20.27 14.44 -14.55
N GLN A 443 20.77 14.49 -13.32
CA GLN A 443 21.20 13.30 -12.58
C GLN A 443 20.01 12.38 -12.29
N LEU A 444 18.86 12.91 -11.83
CA LEU A 444 17.64 12.12 -11.64
C LEU A 444 17.20 11.41 -12.94
N LYS A 445 17.18 12.11 -14.08
CA LYS A 445 16.95 11.49 -15.40
C LYS A 445 17.93 10.35 -15.68
N THR A 446 19.22 10.59 -15.44
CA THR A 446 20.27 9.59 -15.66
C THR A 446 20.09 8.36 -14.76
N GLU A 447 19.74 8.54 -13.48
CA GLU A 447 19.44 7.43 -12.55
C GLU A 447 18.16 6.67 -12.96
N LEU A 448 17.17 7.36 -13.52
CA LEU A 448 15.95 6.77 -14.11
C LEU A 448 16.16 6.16 -15.51
N GLY A 449 17.38 6.21 -16.06
CA GLY A 449 17.73 5.65 -17.37
C GLY A 449 17.30 6.47 -18.59
N CYS A 450 17.01 7.77 -18.41
CA CYS A 450 16.33 8.67 -19.36
C CYS A 450 17.23 9.75 -20.00
#